data_AF-A0A1H3YU61-F1
#
_entry.id   AF-A0A1H3YU61-F1
#
_cell.length_a   1.000
_cell.length_b   1.000
_cell.length_c   1.000
_cell.angle_alpha   90.00
_cell.angle_beta   90.00
_cell.angle_gamma   90.00
#
_symmetry.space_group_name_H-M   'P 1'
#
loop_
_entity.id
_entity.type
_entity.pdbx_description
1 polymer ?
#
loop_
_entity_poly.entity_id
_entity_poly.type
_entity_poly.pdbx_seq_one_letter_code
_entity_poly.pdbx_strand_id
1 'polypeptide(L)'
;MRLRELKVLIARRLVGHLPVINICGQPFFVDIRAQQLRSVADYGKYLPFYLMHPDPMTHGRRFLYDPKAIELYAPLDSDFGVPDTLVLVHLPFELMMDPIGVAKMNGYDMDLALKMYPLQKELKAIVTELDTDTTFYFIQLFTAKVSPGGFAGERDCCQKEGRNGKVACCHHCGRQF
;
A
#
# COMPACT_ATOMS: atom_id res chain seq x y z
N MET A 1 -17.19 5.31 -21.30
CA MET A 1 -16.28 4.50 -22.16
C MET A 1 -17.10 3.64 -23.10
N ARG A 2 -16.67 3.45 -24.35
CA ARG A 2 -17.43 2.63 -25.33
C ARG A 2 -17.20 1.13 -25.08
N LEU A 3 -18.18 0.28 -25.41
CA LEU A 3 -18.10 -1.18 -25.19
C LEU A 3 -16.86 -1.83 -25.87
N ARG A 4 -16.51 -1.38 -27.07
CA ARG A 4 -15.31 -1.86 -27.78
C ARG A 4 -14.01 -1.55 -27.02
N GLU A 5 -13.92 -0.36 -26.44
CA GLU A 5 -12.74 0.07 -25.67
C GLU A 5 -12.62 -0.73 -24.37
N LEU A 6 -13.75 -0.97 -23.68
CA LEU A 6 -13.78 -1.79 -22.48
C LEU A 6 -13.26 -3.21 -22.75
N LYS A 7 -13.72 -3.86 -23.84
CA LYS A 7 -13.24 -5.19 -24.24
C LYS A 7 -11.74 -5.21 -24.49
N VAL A 8 -11.19 -4.18 -25.14
CA VAL A 8 -9.75 -4.04 -25.37
C VAL A 8 -8.99 -3.89 -24.05
N LEU A 9 -9.50 -3.08 -23.11
CA LEU A 9 -8.89 -2.94 -21.79
C LEU A 9 -8.92 -4.25 -21.00
N ILE A 10 -10.05 -4.97 -21.00
CA ILE A 10 -10.15 -6.28 -20.37
C ILE A 10 -9.12 -7.24 -20.96
N ALA A 11 -9.04 -7.34 -22.29
CA ALA A 11 -8.07 -8.21 -22.97
C ALA A 11 -6.62 -7.88 -22.57
N ARG A 12 -6.28 -6.58 -22.49
CA ARG A 12 -4.95 -6.12 -22.01
C ARG A 12 -4.65 -6.58 -20.58
N ARG A 13 -5.60 -6.44 -19.65
CA ARG A 13 -5.45 -6.90 -18.26
C ARG A 13 -5.29 -8.42 -18.19
N LEU A 14 -6.04 -9.16 -19.01
CA LEU A 14 -5.99 -10.62 -19.03
C LEU A 14 -4.62 -11.15 -19.47
N VAL A 15 -3.97 -10.48 -20.42
CA VAL A 15 -2.60 -10.83 -20.88
C VAL A 15 -1.47 -10.19 -20.06
N GLY A 16 -1.80 -9.51 -18.95
CA GLY A 16 -0.82 -9.04 -17.97
C GLY A 16 -0.37 -7.57 -18.10
N HIS A 17 -0.99 -6.76 -18.94
CA HIS A 17 -0.74 -5.31 -18.90
C HIS A 17 -1.30 -4.71 -17.61
N LEU A 18 -0.44 -4.07 -16.83
CA LEU A 18 -0.81 -3.41 -15.57
C LEU A 18 -1.51 -2.07 -15.82
N PRO A 19 -2.47 -1.66 -14.95
CA PRO A 19 -3.04 -0.32 -15.01
C PRO A 19 -1.99 0.72 -14.73
N VAL A 20 -2.22 1.92 -15.26
CA VAL A 20 -1.36 3.08 -15.00
C VAL A 20 -2.20 4.13 -14.30
N ILE A 21 -1.71 4.64 -13.18
CA ILE A 21 -2.26 5.77 -12.46
C ILE A 21 -1.28 6.93 -12.52
N ASN A 22 -1.80 8.15 -12.69
CA ASN A 22 -0.98 9.36 -12.64
C ASN A 22 -1.05 10.00 -11.25
N ILE A 23 0.12 10.34 -10.70
CA ILE A 23 0.30 11.03 -9.43
C ILE A 23 1.29 12.17 -9.69
N CYS A 24 0.86 13.43 -9.49
CA CYS A 24 1.70 14.62 -9.70
C CYS A 24 2.39 14.68 -11.08
N GLY A 25 1.70 14.25 -12.14
CA GLY A 25 2.25 14.20 -13.49
C GLY A 25 3.08 12.95 -13.80
N GLN A 26 3.38 12.12 -12.80
CA GLN A 26 4.21 10.93 -12.95
C GLN A 26 3.34 9.67 -13.09
N PRO A 27 3.55 8.86 -14.14
CA PRO A 27 2.83 7.61 -14.34
C PRO A 27 3.43 6.47 -13.51
N PHE A 28 2.57 5.73 -12.82
CA PHE A 28 2.91 4.52 -12.08
C PHE A 28 2.08 3.33 -12.57
N PHE A 29 2.72 2.18 -12.77
CA PHE A 29 2.01 0.92 -12.86
C PHE A 29 1.42 0.55 -11.51
N VAL A 30 0.12 0.24 -11.50
CA VAL A 30 -0.55 -0.35 -10.34
C VAL A 30 -0.28 -1.85 -10.36
N ASP A 31 0.58 -2.33 -9.47
CA ASP A 31 0.92 -3.74 -9.39
C ASP A 31 0.29 -4.37 -8.15
N ILE A 32 -0.93 -4.89 -8.31
CA ILE A 32 -1.66 -5.55 -7.23
C ILE A 32 -0.90 -6.80 -6.74
N ARG A 33 -0.27 -7.55 -7.65
CA ARG A 33 0.43 -8.78 -7.26
C ARG A 33 1.66 -8.48 -6.40
N ALA A 34 2.41 -7.45 -6.75
CA ALA A 34 3.57 -6.99 -5.99
C ALA A 34 3.21 -6.04 -4.83
N GLN A 35 1.92 -5.69 -4.67
CA GLN A 35 1.41 -4.77 -3.64
C GLN A 35 2.13 -3.41 -3.63
N GLN A 36 2.32 -2.81 -4.81
CA GLN A 36 3.05 -1.55 -4.95
C GLN A 36 2.64 -0.76 -6.20
N LEU A 37 2.92 0.55 -6.18
CA LEU A 37 3.01 1.38 -7.38
C LEU A 37 4.43 1.35 -7.90
N ARG A 38 4.66 1.01 -9.18
CA ARG A 38 5.99 1.06 -9.80
C ARG A 38 6.08 2.22 -10.76
N SER A 39 7.11 3.04 -10.65
CA SER A 39 7.30 4.13 -11.61
C SER A 39 7.47 3.56 -13.02
N VAL A 40 6.79 4.16 -13.99
CA VAL A 40 6.91 3.79 -15.41
C VAL A 40 8.23 4.30 -15.99
N ALA A 41 8.74 5.42 -15.47
CA ALA A 41 9.96 6.06 -15.96
C ALA A 41 11.23 5.43 -15.36
N ASP A 42 11.17 4.98 -14.11
CA ASP A 42 12.29 4.34 -13.40
C ASP A 42 11.80 3.12 -12.63
N TYR A 43 12.08 1.93 -13.16
CA TYR A 43 11.65 0.66 -12.55
C TYR A 43 12.32 0.36 -11.19
N GLY A 44 13.36 1.09 -10.81
CA GLY A 44 13.97 1.02 -9.47
C GLY A 44 13.17 1.78 -8.41
N LYS A 45 12.28 2.70 -8.81
CA LYS A 45 11.43 3.48 -7.89
C LYS A 45 10.04 2.88 -7.78
N TYR A 46 9.63 2.60 -6.55
CA TYR A 46 8.31 2.06 -6.25
C TYR A 46 7.78 2.58 -4.90
N LEU A 47 6.45 2.64 -4.80
CA LEU A 47 5.72 3.08 -3.60
C LEU A 47 4.93 1.87 -3.07
N PRO A 48 5.42 1.17 -2.04
CA PRO A 48 4.78 -0.04 -1.55
C PRO A 48 3.48 0.28 -0.80
N PHE A 49 2.44 -0.52 -1.04
CA PHE A 49 1.11 -0.30 -0.45
C PHE A 49 1.10 -0.42 1.07
N TYR A 50 1.94 -1.29 1.65
CA TYR A 50 1.97 -1.53 3.09
C TYR A 50 2.47 -0.32 3.91
N LEU A 51 3.17 0.63 3.27
CA LEU A 51 3.58 1.90 3.88
C LEU A 51 2.51 3.00 3.74
N MET A 52 1.41 2.72 3.05
CA MET A 52 0.31 3.67 2.88
C MET A 52 -0.77 3.42 3.93
N HIS A 53 -1.38 4.48 4.45
CA HIS A 53 -2.44 4.37 5.44
C HIS A 53 -3.78 4.07 4.78
N PRO A 54 -4.61 3.16 5.32
CA PRO A 54 -5.96 2.98 4.83
C PRO A 54 -6.78 4.26 5.06
N ASP A 55 -7.60 4.61 4.06
CA ASP A 55 -8.61 5.65 4.17
C ASP A 55 -9.93 5.01 4.62
N PRO A 56 -10.41 5.30 5.85
CA PRO A 56 -11.62 4.68 6.38
C PRO A 56 -12.90 5.07 5.62
N MET A 57 -12.88 6.18 4.87
CA MET A 57 -14.06 6.67 4.16
C MET A 57 -14.19 6.08 2.77
N THR A 58 -13.07 5.89 2.07
CA THR A 58 -13.05 5.46 0.67
C THR A 58 -12.66 4.00 0.48
N HIS A 59 -12.18 3.34 1.55
CA HIS A 59 -11.46 2.05 1.50
C HIS A 59 -10.19 2.10 0.64
N GLY A 60 -9.82 3.28 0.14
CA GLY A 60 -8.58 3.51 -0.56
C GLY A 60 -7.41 3.59 0.39
N ARG A 61 -6.32 4.17 -0.10
CA ARG A 61 -5.12 4.42 0.68
C ARG A 61 -4.74 5.88 0.60
N ARG A 62 -4.03 6.37 1.61
CA ARG A 62 -3.49 7.72 1.65
C ARG A 62 -2.07 7.73 2.19
N PHE A 63 -1.26 8.62 1.66
CA PHE A 63 0.14 8.70 2.02
C PHE A 63 0.70 10.09 1.71
N LEU A 64 1.76 10.45 2.44
CA LEU A 64 2.55 11.63 2.14
C LEU A 64 3.55 11.25 1.05
N TYR A 65 3.64 12.08 0.03
CA TYR A 65 4.43 11.84 -1.16
C TYR A 65 5.31 13.05 -1.45
N ASP A 66 6.59 12.82 -1.72
CA ASP A 66 7.47 13.84 -2.29
C ASP A 66 7.59 13.60 -3.81
N PRO A 67 6.96 14.43 -4.65
CA PRO A 67 7.04 14.30 -6.10
C PRO A 67 8.46 14.49 -6.65
N LYS A 68 9.34 15.18 -5.92
CA LYS A 68 10.71 15.43 -6.36
C LYS A 68 11.59 14.18 -6.17
N ALA A 69 11.48 13.53 -5.01
CA ALA A 69 12.20 12.29 -4.71
C ALA A 69 11.55 11.04 -5.33
N ILE A 70 10.26 11.11 -5.67
CA ILE A 70 9.44 9.98 -6.14
C ILE A 70 9.35 8.89 -5.07
N GLU A 71 9.08 9.32 -3.82
CA GLU A 71 9.12 8.46 -2.64
C GLU A 71 8.00 8.78 -1.66
N LEU A 72 7.64 7.78 -0.85
CA LEU A 72 6.77 7.96 0.29
C LEU A 72 7.55 8.68 1.39
N TYR A 73 6.96 9.73 1.96
CA TYR A 73 7.55 10.39 3.12
C TYR A 73 7.12 9.67 4.41
N ALA A 74 8.10 9.09 5.10
CA ALA A 74 7.92 8.44 6.40
C ALA A 74 8.57 9.32 7.48
N PRO A 75 7.79 9.96 8.39
CA PRO A 75 8.35 10.93 9.32
C PRO A 75 9.23 10.34 10.44
N LEU A 76 9.26 9.01 10.59
CA LEU A 76 10.13 8.34 11.58
C LEU A 76 11.59 8.25 11.14
N ASP A 77 11.85 8.38 9.84
CA ASP A 77 13.17 8.17 9.23
C ASP A 77 13.81 9.48 8.72
N SER A 78 13.19 10.64 8.97
CA SER A 78 13.65 11.92 8.42
C SER A 78 14.53 12.69 9.40
N ASP A 79 15.83 12.41 9.37
CA ASP A 79 16.87 13.26 9.98
C ASP A 79 16.94 14.64 9.30
N PHE A 80 16.44 14.71 8.07
CA PHE A 80 16.32 15.90 7.25
C PHE A 80 14.87 16.38 7.36
N GLY A 81 14.66 17.65 7.74
CA GLY A 81 13.33 18.20 7.99
C GLY A 81 12.29 17.97 6.88
N VAL A 82 11.05 18.30 7.18
CA VAL A 82 9.91 18.07 6.28
C VAL A 82 10.11 18.78 4.93
N PRO A 83 10.02 18.09 3.79
CA PRO A 83 10.11 18.73 2.47
C PRO A 83 8.94 19.68 2.21
N ASP A 84 9.23 20.87 1.67
CA ASP A 84 8.19 21.85 1.26
C ASP A 84 7.37 21.37 0.04
N THR A 85 7.84 20.34 -0.66
CA THR A 85 7.18 19.74 -1.84
C THR A 85 6.16 18.67 -1.49
N LEU A 86 5.94 18.42 -0.20
CA LEU A 86 5.14 17.30 0.25
C LEU A 86 3.66 17.48 -0.09
N VAL A 87 3.06 16.44 -0.62
CA VAL A 87 1.62 16.39 -0.91
C VAL A 87 0.97 15.19 -0.25
N LEU A 88 -0.30 15.32 0.07
CA LEU A 88 -1.13 14.18 0.47
C LEU A 88 -1.78 13.57 -0.76
N VAL A 89 -1.54 12.28 -0.97
CA VAL A 89 -2.14 11.53 -2.07
C VAL A 89 -3.21 10.60 -1.52
N HIS A 90 -4.38 10.59 -2.14
CA HIS A 90 -5.41 9.59 -1.95
C HIS A 90 -5.50 8.69 -3.18
N LEU A 91 -5.20 7.42 -2.96
CA LEU A 91 -5.27 6.35 -3.91
C LEU A 91 -6.67 5.69 -3.86
N PRO A 92 -7.33 5.45 -5.01
CA PRO A 92 -8.56 4.68 -5.04
C PRO A 92 -8.35 3.26 -4.47
N PHE A 93 -9.43 2.64 -3.98
CA PHE A 93 -9.45 1.24 -3.58
C PHE A 93 -8.95 0.30 -4.69
N GLU A 94 -8.25 -0.79 -4.34
CA GLU A 94 -7.58 -1.67 -5.30
C GLU A 94 -8.55 -2.27 -6.33
N LEU A 95 -9.77 -2.62 -5.91
CA LEU A 95 -10.81 -3.12 -6.82
C LEU A 95 -11.25 -2.07 -7.85
N MET A 96 -11.15 -0.77 -7.55
CA MET A 96 -11.40 0.29 -8.53
C MET A 96 -10.23 0.48 -9.50
N MET A 97 -9.00 0.20 -9.07
CA MET A 97 -7.80 0.37 -9.89
C MET A 97 -7.55 -0.83 -10.81
N ASP A 98 -7.62 -2.05 -10.28
CA ASP A 98 -7.41 -3.29 -11.03
C ASP A 98 -8.33 -4.42 -10.52
N PRO A 99 -9.62 -4.39 -10.88
CA PRO A 99 -10.58 -5.43 -10.48
C PRO A 99 -10.14 -6.83 -10.94
N ILE A 100 -9.50 -6.94 -12.11
CA ILE A 100 -9.03 -8.22 -12.65
C ILE A 100 -7.80 -8.70 -11.88
N GLY A 101 -6.84 -7.81 -11.60
CA GLY A 101 -5.66 -8.12 -10.80
C GLY A 101 -6.03 -8.60 -9.40
N VAL A 102 -6.95 -7.90 -8.73
CA VAL A 102 -7.45 -8.29 -7.41
C VAL A 102 -8.20 -9.62 -7.47
N ALA A 103 -9.10 -9.81 -8.44
CA ALA A 103 -9.86 -11.05 -8.56
C ALA A 103 -8.94 -12.25 -8.79
N LYS A 104 -7.94 -12.13 -9.69
CA LYS A 104 -6.94 -13.18 -9.92
C LYS A 104 -6.11 -13.48 -8.68
N MET A 105 -5.66 -12.46 -7.95
CA MET A 105 -4.84 -12.64 -6.75
C MET A 105 -5.59 -13.35 -5.62
N ASN A 106 -6.89 -13.09 -5.48
CA ASN A 106 -7.71 -13.61 -4.38
C ASN A 106 -8.62 -14.79 -4.77
N GLY A 107 -8.60 -15.23 -6.03
CA GLY A 107 -9.46 -16.32 -6.53
C GLY A 107 -10.95 -15.94 -6.61
N TYR A 108 -11.27 -14.65 -6.78
CA TYR A 108 -12.65 -14.18 -6.91
C TYR A 108 -13.18 -14.32 -8.33
N ASP A 109 -14.51 -14.33 -8.45
CA ASP A 109 -15.19 -14.29 -9.74
C ASP A 109 -14.90 -12.95 -10.46
N MET A 110 -14.27 -13.06 -11.64
CA MET A 110 -13.86 -11.89 -12.43
C MET A 110 -15.04 -11.14 -13.03
N ASP A 111 -16.11 -11.83 -13.42
CA ASP A 111 -17.30 -11.19 -14.01
C ASP A 111 -18.05 -10.38 -12.95
N LEU A 112 -18.14 -10.93 -11.73
CA LEU A 112 -18.68 -10.22 -10.57
C LEU A 112 -17.81 -9.01 -10.21
N ALA A 113 -16.49 -9.18 -10.17
CA ALA A 113 -15.57 -8.07 -9.89
C ALA A 113 -15.70 -6.94 -10.91
N LEU A 114 -15.78 -7.26 -12.21
CA LEU A 114 -15.95 -6.29 -13.28
C LEU A 114 -17.35 -5.65 -13.30
N LYS A 115 -18.39 -6.37 -12.85
CA LYS A 115 -19.75 -5.84 -12.71
C LYS A 115 -19.82 -4.82 -11.56
N MET A 116 -19.19 -5.11 -10.43
CA MET A 116 -19.17 -4.25 -9.25
C MET A 116 -18.20 -3.07 -9.41
N TYR A 117 -17.05 -3.31 -10.02
CA TYR A 117 -15.99 -2.34 -10.23
C TYR A 117 -15.57 -2.35 -11.71
N PRO A 118 -16.34 -1.67 -12.58
CA PRO A 118 -15.99 -1.60 -14.00
C PRO A 118 -14.63 -0.93 -14.22
N LEU A 119 -13.84 -1.48 -15.15
CA LEU A 119 -12.52 -0.92 -15.49
C LEU A 119 -12.63 0.55 -15.89
N GLN A 120 -11.75 1.36 -15.32
CA GLN A 120 -11.58 2.76 -15.68
C GLN A 120 -10.48 2.88 -16.74
N LYS A 121 -10.72 3.74 -17.75
CA LYS A 121 -9.72 4.01 -18.79
C LYS A 121 -8.56 4.84 -18.26
N GLU A 122 -8.86 5.80 -17.40
CA GLU A 122 -7.92 6.74 -16.81
C GLU A 122 -8.04 6.65 -15.31
N LEU A 123 -6.98 6.23 -14.64
CA LEU A 123 -6.88 6.25 -13.20
C LEU A 123 -6.16 7.53 -12.78
N LYS A 124 -6.74 8.23 -11.80
CA LYS A 124 -6.16 9.42 -11.21
C LYS A 124 -6.22 9.28 -9.69
N ALA A 125 -5.12 9.58 -9.03
CA ALA A 125 -5.14 9.82 -7.60
C ALA A 125 -5.66 11.23 -7.32
N ILE A 126 -6.23 11.44 -6.14
CA ILE A 126 -6.52 12.79 -5.66
C ILE A 126 -5.26 13.28 -4.96
N VAL A 127 -4.76 14.44 -5.37
CA VAL A 127 -3.57 15.07 -4.79
C VAL A 127 -4.01 16.34 -4.10
N THR A 128 -3.63 16.49 -2.84
CA THR A 128 -3.90 17.67 -2.02
C THR A 128 -2.56 18.29 -1.64
N GLU A 129 -2.36 19.54 -2.06
CA GLU A 129 -1.25 20.36 -1.57
C GLU A 129 -1.44 20.61 -0.07
N LEU A 130 -0.33 20.64 0.66
CA LEU A 130 -0.34 20.82 2.10
C LEU A 130 0.28 22.19 2.44
N ASP A 131 -0.36 22.88 3.37
CA ASP A 131 0.24 24.01 4.07
C ASP A 131 0.98 23.52 5.32
N THR A 132 1.61 24.43 6.06
CA THR A 132 2.37 24.11 7.27
C THR A 132 1.54 23.35 8.31
N ASP A 133 0.32 23.82 8.61
CA ASP A 133 -0.51 23.26 9.67
C ASP A 133 -1.03 21.85 9.30
N THR A 134 -1.51 21.70 8.07
CA THR A 134 -1.98 20.42 7.52
C THR A 134 -0.84 19.42 7.38
N THR A 135 0.35 19.88 7.00
CA THR A 135 1.57 19.04 6.96
C THR A 135 1.87 18.45 8.33
N PHE A 136 1.92 19.29 9.37
CA PHE A 136 2.15 18.81 10.75
C PHE A 136 1.07 17.84 11.21
N TYR A 137 -0.20 18.14 10.92
CA TYR A 137 -1.32 17.26 11.26
C TYR A 137 -1.16 15.86 10.64
N PHE A 138 -0.89 15.76 9.34
CA PHE A 138 -0.75 14.46 8.67
C PHE A 138 0.50 13.71 9.10
N ILE A 139 1.59 14.41 9.36
CA ILE A 139 2.80 13.80 9.95
C ILE A 139 2.49 13.17 11.30
N GLN A 140 1.82 13.88 12.20
CA GLN A 140 1.40 13.35 13.50
C GLN A 140 0.43 12.18 13.35
N LEU A 141 -0.53 12.29 12.45
CA LEU A 141 -1.52 11.25 12.19
C LEU A 141 -0.89 9.96 11.67
N PHE A 142 0.13 10.08 10.83
CA PHE A 142 0.81 8.95 10.21
C PHE A 142 1.83 8.32 11.15
N THR A 143 2.56 9.11 11.93
CA THR A 143 3.45 8.58 12.99
C THR A 143 2.69 7.87 14.11
N ALA A 144 1.57 8.43 14.59
CA ALA A 144 0.78 7.84 15.68
C ALA A 144 0.17 6.47 15.34
N LYS A 145 0.03 6.13 14.05
CA LYS A 145 -0.50 4.84 13.59
C LYS A 145 0.59 3.80 13.30
N VAL A 146 1.86 4.20 13.28
CA VAL A 146 3.00 3.26 13.27
C VAL A 146 3.24 2.85 14.73
N SER A 147 2.33 2.06 15.30
CA SER A 147 2.56 1.43 16.59
C SER A 147 3.68 0.38 16.43
N PRO A 148 4.72 0.37 17.29
CA PRO A 148 5.85 -0.57 17.19
C PRO A 148 5.51 -2.00 17.65
N GLY A 149 4.30 -2.50 17.35
CA GLY A 149 3.73 -3.71 17.97
C GLY A 149 3.21 -4.80 17.02
N GLY A 150 3.60 -4.79 15.74
CA GLY A 150 3.03 -5.70 14.72
C GLY A 150 3.94 -6.81 14.19
N PHE A 151 5.19 -6.89 14.63
CA PHE A 151 6.11 -7.99 14.30
C PHE A 151 6.79 -8.49 15.57
N ALA A 152 5.98 -8.98 16.52
CA ALA A 152 6.46 -10.06 17.36
C ALA A 152 6.52 -11.30 16.46
N GLY A 153 7.60 -11.43 15.69
CA GLY A 153 8.07 -12.76 15.36
C GLY A 153 8.11 -13.54 16.67
N GLU A 154 7.50 -14.72 16.65
CA GLU A 154 7.69 -15.76 17.65
C GLU A 154 9.19 -15.85 17.95
N ARG A 155 9.64 -15.11 18.96
CA ARG A 155 10.94 -15.35 19.55
C ARG A 155 10.70 -16.52 20.46
N ASP A 156 11.03 -17.69 19.91
CA ASP A 156 11.40 -18.90 20.62
C ASP A 156 11.83 -18.58 22.06
N CYS A 157 10.90 -18.75 23.00
CA CYS A 157 11.18 -18.70 24.44
C CYS A 157 12.02 -19.90 24.91
N CYS A 158 12.52 -20.74 24.01
CA CYS A 158 13.18 -22.01 24.35
C CYS A 158 14.58 -22.12 23.74
N GLN A 159 15.45 -21.12 23.85
CA GLN A 159 16.88 -21.37 23.73
C GLN A 159 17.69 -20.56 24.75
N LYS A 160 17.75 -21.09 25.98
CA LYS A 160 18.94 -20.95 26.81
C LYS A 160 19.24 -22.30 27.47
N GLU A 161 20.16 -23.04 26.87
CA GLU A 161 20.84 -24.14 27.55
C GLU A 161 21.61 -23.58 28.75
N GLY A 162 21.04 -23.76 29.94
CA GLY A 162 21.76 -23.62 31.19
C GLY A 162 22.53 -24.91 31.48
N ARG A 163 23.86 -24.81 31.63
CA ARG A 163 24.70 -25.87 32.20
C ARG A 163 24.05 -26.34 33.52
N ASN A 164 23.71 -27.64 33.61
CA ASN A 164 22.98 -28.33 34.70
C ASN A 164 21.48 -28.64 34.48
N GLY A 165 21.05 -28.97 33.26
CA GLY A 165 20.01 -29.98 33.03
C GLY A 165 18.64 -29.80 33.71
N LYS A 166 18.25 -28.58 34.07
CA LYS A 166 16.91 -28.26 34.60
C LYS A 166 16.29 -27.16 33.77
N VAL A 167 15.29 -27.52 32.97
CA VAL A 167 14.45 -26.58 32.21
C VAL A 167 13.47 -25.94 33.19
N ALA A 168 13.59 -24.63 33.42
CA ALA A 168 12.61 -23.88 34.18
C ALA A 168 11.46 -23.48 33.24
N CYS A 169 10.34 -24.20 33.29
CA CYS A 169 9.13 -23.81 32.59
C CYS A 169 8.45 -22.65 33.32
N CYS A 170 8.24 -21.53 32.61
CA CYS A 170 7.50 -20.38 33.12
C CYS A 170 6.01 -20.72 33.23
N HIS A 171 5.39 -20.44 34.38
CA HIS A 171 4.02 -20.80 34.77
C HIS A 171 2.89 -20.12 33.95
N HIS A 172 3.19 -19.55 32.79
CA HIS A 172 2.25 -18.72 32.02
C HIS A 172 1.74 -19.36 30.73
N CYS A 173 2.13 -20.60 30.41
CA CYS A 173 1.59 -21.32 29.25
C CYS A 173 0.64 -22.43 29.72
N GLY A 174 -0.64 -22.08 29.86
CA GLY A 174 -1.71 -23.02 30.19
C GLY A 174 -2.11 -23.90 29.00
N ARG A 175 -1.26 -24.85 28.60
CA ARG A 175 -1.68 -26.01 27.79
C ARG A 175 -1.26 -27.29 28.50
N GLN A 176 -2.27 -28.01 29.01
CA GLN A 176 -2.12 -29.40 29.43
C GLN A 176 -2.00 -30.28 28.19
N PHE A 177 -1.16 -31.31 28.27
CA PHE A 177 -1.06 -32.40 27.29
C PHE A 177 -2.30 -33.31 27.39
#